data_AF-A0A973U0G3-F1
#
_entry.id   AF-A0A973U0G3-F1
#
_cell.length_a   1.000
_cell.length_b   1.000
_cell.length_c   1.000
_cell.angle_alpha   90.00
_cell.angle_beta   90.00
_cell.angle_gamma   90.00
#
_symmetry.space_group_name_H-M   'P 1'
#
loop_
_entity.id
_entity.type
_entity.pdbx_description
1 polymer ?
#
loop_
_entity_poly.entity_id
_entity_poly.type
_entity_poly.pdbx_seq_one_letter_code
_entity_poly.pdbx_strand_id
1 'polypeptide(L)'
;MSRLVTRLALAVVTAAAVLLPRGQRDRYLEQWRADVEGARELGLSPLGVAFGAVRIANRERKPVVLPIGPLALALRLRESTNIGAVLVVLVLANLGGAILLVV
;
A
#
# COMPACT_ATOMS: atom_id res chain seq x y z
N MET A 1 -16.42 -12.07 -19.79
CA MET A 1 -14.95 -12.06 -19.65
C MET A 1 -14.37 -13.42 -20.08
N SER A 2 -13.18 -13.49 -20.69
CA SER A 2 -12.64 -14.78 -21.19
C SER A 2 -12.14 -15.68 -20.05
N ARG A 3 -12.34 -17.01 -20.17
CA ARG A 3 -11.86 -18.00 -19.16
C ARG A 3 -10.34 -17.95 -18.95
N LEU A 4 -9.58 -17.55 -19.98
CA LEU A 4 -8.12 -17.40 -19.91
C LEU A 4 -7.73 -16.27 -18.96
N VAL A 5 -8.45 -15.15 -18.99
CA VAL A 5 -8.20 -14.00 -18.10
C VAL A 5 -8.42 -14.39 -16.64
N THR A 6 -9.48 -15.15 -16.35
CA THR A 6 -9.73 -15.66 -15.00
C THR A 6 -8.63 -16.61 -14.53
N ARG A 7 -8.18 -17.54 -15.39
CA ARG A 7 -7.07 -18.44 -15.05
C ARG A 7 -5.77 -17.69 -14.75
N LEU A 8 -5.45 -16.68 -15.55
CA LEU A 8 -4.31 -15.80 -15.30
C LEU A 8 -4.45 -15.06 -13.97
N ALA A 9 -5.64 -14.51 -13.68
CA ALA A 9 -5.91 -13.86 -12.40
C ALA A 9 -5.73 -14.83 -11.21
N LEU A 10 -6.21 -16.08 -11.31
CA LEU A 10 -6.02 -17.12 -10.30
C LEU A 10 -4.54 -17.47 -10.07
N ALA A 11 -3.75 -17.54 -11.14
CA ALA A 11 -2.31 -17.76 -11.04
C ALA A 11 -1.62 -16.59 -10.33
N VAL A 12 -2.00 -15.35 -10.64
CA VAL A 12 -1.46 -14.15 -10.01
C VAL A 12 -1.81 -14.07 -8.53
N VAL A 13 -3.06 -14.33 -8.12
CA VAL A 13 -3.42 -14.31 -6.68
C VAL A 13 -2.74 -15.43 -5.91
N THR A 14 -2.50 -16.59 -6.55
CA THR A 14 -1.72 -17.68 -5.94
C THR A 14 -0.26 -17.26 -5.72
N ALA A 15 0.36 -16.62 -6.71
CA ALA A 15 1.72 -16.08 -6.58
C ALA A 15 1.79 -14.96 -5.53
N ALA A 16 0.77 -14.08 -5.47
CA ALA A 16 0.69 -13.02 -4.46
C ALA A 16 0.60 -13.60 -3.03
N ALA A 17 -0.16 -14.67 -2.82
CA ALA A 17 -0.30 -15.30 -1.51
C ALA A 17 1.03 -15.90 -0.99
N VAL A 18 1.92 -16.35 -1.88
CA VAL A 18 3.26 -16.84 -1.50
C VAL A 18 4.09 -15.74 -0.82
N LEU A 19 3.84 -14.47 -1.14
CA LEU A 19 4.55 -13.32 -0.55
C LEU A 19 4.08 -12.98 0.87
N LEU A 20 2.94 -13.52 1.33
CA LEU A 20 2.40 -13.24 2.66
C LEU A 20 3.14 -14.04 3.76
N PRO A 21 3.03 -13.62 5.03
CA PRO A 21 3.48 -14.43 6.17
C PRO A 21 2.71 -15.75 6.26
N ARG A 22 3.40 -16.86 6.63
CA ARG A 22 2.83 -18.22 6.61
C ARG A 22 1.48 -18.36 7.29
N GLY A 23 1.27 -17.73 8.44
CA GLY A 23 0.01 -17.82 9.19
C GLY A 23 -1.21 -17.13 8.54
N GLN A 24 -1.01 -16.34 7.48
CA GLN A 24 -2.09 -15.61 6.80
C GLN A 24 -2.33 -16.09 5.36
N ARG A 25 -1.41 -16.88 4.79
CA ARG A 25 -1.42 -17.25 3.36
C ARG A 25 -2.71 -17.93 2.92
N ASP A 26 -3.13 -18.96 3.66
CA ASP A 26 -4.24 -19.81 3.25
C ASP A 26 -5.56 -19.04 3.25
N ARG A 27 -5.78 -18.21 4.28
CA ARG A 27 -6.95 -17.34 4.39
C ARG A 27 -7.04 -16.35 3.24
N TYR A 28 -5.95 -15.62 2.95
CA TYR A 28 -5.93 -14.64 1.86
C TYR A 28 -6.08 -15.31 0.49
N LEU A 29 -5.46 -16.48 0.30
CA LEU A 29 -5.57 -17.24 -0.94
C LEU A 29 -7.00 -17.72 -1.19
N GLU A 30 -7.69 -18.22 -0.17
CA GLU A 30 -9.10 -18.61 -0.27
C GLU A 30 -9.99 -17.41 -0.63
N GLN A 31 -9.82 -16.29 0.09
CA GLN A 31 -10.56 -15.05 -0.16
C GLN A 31 -10.34 -14.51 -1.57
N TRP A 32 -9.08 -14.37 -1.99
CA TRP A 32 -8.79 -13.83 -3.32
C TRP A 32 -9.24 -14.73 -4.47
N ARG A 33 -9.24 -16.05 -4.27
CA ARG A 33 -9.81 -16.97 -5.28
C ARG A 33 -11.32 -16.79 -5.38
N ALA A 34 -12.02 -16.69 -4.26
CA ALA A 34 -13.45 -16.39 -4.23
C ALA A 34 -13.75 -15.05 -4.90
N ASP A 35 -12.95 -14.01 -4.63
CA ASP A 35 -13.11 -12.69 -5.24
C ASP A 35 -12.89 -12.72 -6.77
N VAL A 36 -11.92 -13.50 -7.26
CA VAL A 36 -11.63 -13.65 -8.70
C VAL A 36 -12.77 -14.36 -9.43
N GLU A 37 -13.32 -15.43 -8.85
CA GLU A 37 -14.49 -16.12 -9.42
C GLU A 37 -15.76 -15.27 -9.32
N GLY A 38 -15.99 -14.61 -8.18
CA GLY A 38 -17.10 -13.69 -8.00
C GLY A 38 -17.04 -12.51 -8.97
N ALA A 39 -15.85 -11.93 -9.22
CA ALA A 39 -15.67 -10.89 -10.23
C ALA A 39 -16.04 -11.39 -11.63
N ARG A 40 -15.66 -12.63 -11.99
CA ARG A 40 -16.05 -13.23 -13.27
C ARG A 40 -17.57 -13.38 -13.39
N GLU A 41 -18.23 -13.85 -12.34
CA GLU A 41 -19.68 -14.06 -12.30
C GLU A 41 -20.47 -12.75 -12.41
N LEU A 42 -19.98 -11.70 -11.77
CA LEU A 42 -20.57 -10.35 -11.81
C LEU A 42 -20.18 -9.55 -13.06
N GLY A 43 -19.42 -10.12 -14.00
CA GLY A 43 -18.95 -9.43 -15.21
C GLY A 43 -17.88 -8.37 -14.95
N LEU A 44 -17.36 -8.28 -13.72
CA LEU A 44 -16.25 -7.41 -13.32
C LEU A 44 -14.90 -7.97 -13.78
N SER A 45 -13.85 -7.14 -13.76
CA SER A 45 -12.51 -7.52 -14.18
C SER A 45 -11.79 -8.39 -13.13
N PRO A 46 -11.50 -9.68 -13.41
CA PRO A 46 -10.75 -10.53 -12.49
C PRO A 46 -9.29 -10.08 -12.31
N LEU A 47 -8.73 -9.39 -13.32
CA LEU A 47 -7.39 -8.80 -13.23
C LEU A 47 -7.32 -7.64 -12.23
N GLY A 48 -8.43 -6.89 -12.05
CA GLY A 48 -8.50 -5.84 -11.03
C GLY A 48 -8.35 -6.41 -9.61
N VAL A 49 -8.99 -7.55 -9.35
CA VAL A 49 -8.85 -8.29 -8.09
C VAL A 49 -7.42 -8.79 -7.92
N ALA A 50 -6.84 -9.41 -8.95
CA ALA A 50 -5.47 -9.91 -8.91
C ALA A 50 -4.44 -8.80 -8.64
N PHE A 51 -4.62 -7.62 -9.24
CA PHE A 51 -3.78 -6.46 -8.97
C PHE A 51 -3.94 -5.94 -7.54
N GLY A 52 -5.17 -5.94 -7.01
CA GLY A 52 -5.45 -5.65 -5.61
C GLY A 52 -4.70 -6.59 -4.65
N ALA A 53 -4.76 -7.89 -4.91
CA ALA A 53 -4.04 -8.92 -4.15
C ALA A 53 -2.53 -8.68 -4.13
N VAL A 54 -1.92 -8.39 -5.29
CA VAL A 54 -0.47 -8.08 -5.37
C VAL A 54 -0.11 -6.82 -4.56
N ARG A 55 -0.95 -5.78 -4.61
CA ARG A 55 -0.72 -4.56 -3.81
C ARG A 55 -0.75 -4.86 -2.31
N ILE A 56 -1.74 -5.63 -1.85
CA ILE A 56 -1.86 -6.02 -0.44
C ILE A 56 -0.66 -6.87 -0.02
N ALA A 57 -0.32 -7.89 -0.81
CA ALA A 57 0.84 -8.74 -0.55
C ALA A 57 2.15 -7.93 -0.41
N ASN A 58 2.35 -6.94 -1.29
CA ASN A 58 3.51 -6.04 -1.20
C ASN A 58 3.48 -5.11 0.02
N ARG A 59 2.31 -4.68 0.47
CA ARG A 59 2.15 -3.86 1.69
C ARG A 59 2.48 -4.68 2.93
N GLU A 60 1.95 -5.89 3.04
CA GLU A 60 2.19 -6.80 4.16
C GLU A 60 3.64 -7.31 4.22
N ARG A 61 4.31 -7.42 3.06
CA ARG A 61 5.72 -7.82 2.98
C ARG A 61 6.67 -6.73 3.46
N LYS A 62 6.33 -5.45 3.27
CA LYS A 62 7.22 -4.35 3.65
C LYS A 62 7.04 -4.07 5.16
N PRO A 63 8.11 -4.05 5.97
CA PRO A 63 8.01 -3.37 7.24
C PRO A 63 7.54 -1.95 6.94
N VAL A 64 6.51 -1.49 7.65
CA VAL A 64 6.12 -0.07 7.61
C VAL A 64 7.32 0.70 8.13
N VAL A 65 8.17 1.15 7.21
CA VAL A 65 9.24 2.08 7.53
C VAL A 65 8.52 3.39 7.78
N LEU A 66 8.09 3.59 9.03
CA LEU A 66 7.63 4.89 9.46
C LEU A 66 8.83 5.82 9.24
N PRO A 67 8.73 6.84 8.37
CA PRO A 67 9.80 7.81 8.29
C PRO A 67 10.04 8.34 9.70
N ILE A 68 11.29 8.37 10.15
CA ILE A 68 11.67 8.95 11.44
C ILE A 68 12.28 10.32 11.10
N GLY A 69 11.81 11.39 11.74
CA GLY A 69 12.33 12.75 11.52
C GLY A 69 11.40 13.67 10.68
N PRO A 70 11.95 14.68 9.98
CA PRO A 70 11.18 15.78 9.37
C PRO A 70 10.09 15.31 8.38
N LEU A 71 10.33 14.22 7.67
CA LEU A 71 9.37 13.64 6.73
C LEU A 71 8.16 13.02 7.43
N ALA A 72 8.35 12.42 8.61
CA ALA A 72 7.26 11.94 9.48
C ALA A 72 6.36 13.09 9.94
N LEU A 73 7.01 14.19 10.32
CA LEU A 73 6.35 15.40 10.79
C LEU A 73 5.56 16.05 9.65
N ALA A 74 6.13 16.11 8.44
CA ALA A 74 5.46 16.61 7.25
C ALA A 74 4.23 15.77 6.86
N LEU A 75 4.30 14.44 6.95
CA LEU A 75 3.16 13.56 6.68
C LEU A 75 2.05 13.72 7.73
N ARG A 76 2.41 13.82 9.01
CA ARG A 76 1.45 14.06 10.11
C ARG A 76 0.79 15.44 10.00
N LEU A 77 1.51 16.44 9.51
CA LEU A 77 0.99 17.78 9.25
C LEU A 77 0.06 17.84 8.04
N ARG A 78 0.33 17.04 7.01
CA ARG A 78 -0.53 16.94 5.81
C ARG A 78 -1.93 16.39 6.13
N GLU A 79 -2.04 15.58 7.19
CA GLU A 79 -3.32 15.08 7.70
C GLU A 79 -4.00 16.04 8.69
N SER A 80 -3.31 17.08 9.17
CA SER A 80 -3.82 18.04 10.14
C SER A 80 -4.33 19.32 9.44
N THR A 81 -5.61 19.65 9.58
CA THR A 81 -6.24 20.89 9.08
C THR A 81 -5.82 22.14 9.86
N ASN A 82 -4.66 22.13 10.52
CA ASN A 82 -4.23 23.20 11.42
C ASN A 82 -3.01 23.94 10.84
N ILE A 83 -3.30 24.99 10.08
CA ILE A 83 -2.35 25.82 9.32
C ILE A 83 -1.20 26.33 10.19
N GLY A 84 -1.44 26.60 11.48
CA GLY A 84 -0.41 27.08 12.41
C GLY A 84 0.71 26.06 12.64
N ALA A 85 0.39 24.76 12.68
CA ALA A 85 1.38 23.72 12.90
C ALA A 85 2.30 23.53 11.67
N VAL A 86 1.77 23.75 10.47
CA VAL A 86 2.53 23.71 9.22
C VAL A 86 3.55 24.86 9.17
N LEU A 87 3.12 26.06 9.57
CA LEU A 87 3.96 27.27 9.59
C LEU A 87 5.15 27.15 10.56
N VAL A 88 4.91 26.64 11.77
CA VAL A 88 5.97 26.45 12.78
C VAL A 88 7.04 25.48 12.28
N VAL A 89 6.65 24.37 11.66
CA VAL A 89 7.61 23.39 11.13
C VAL A 89 8.38 23.94 9.92
N LEU A 90 7.72 24.72 9.07
CA LEU A 90 8.38 25.38 7.95
C LEU A 90 9.46 26.37 8.43
N VAL A 91 9.17 27.15 9.47
CA VAL A 91 10.12 28.10 10.07
C VAL A 91 11.30 27.36 10.72
N LEU A 92 11.03 26.31 11.50
CA LEU A 92 12.08 25.50 12.13
C LEU A 92 12.97 24.78 11.10
N ALA A 93 12.40 24.25 10.02
CA ALA A 93 13.16 23.62 8.95
C ALA A 93 14.07 24.61 8.21
N ASN A 94 13.57 25.83 7.95
CA ASN A 94 14.39 26.88 7.32
C ASN A 94 15.47 27.43 8.26
N LEU A 95 15.23 27.52 9.57
CA LEU A 95 16.24 27.89 10.56
C LEU A 95 17.33 26.83 10.70
N GLY A 96 16.96 25.55 10.76
CA GLY A 96 17.93 24.44 10.78
C GLY A 96 18.77 24.35 9.49
N GLY A 97 18.14 24.59 8.33
CA GLY A 97 18.83 24.67 7.05
C GLY A 97 19.78 25.86 6.95
N ALA A 98 19.41 27.02 7.51
CA ALA A 98 20.28 28.20 7.55
C ALA A 98 21.51 27.98 8.44
N ILE A 99 21.38 27.27 9.56
CA ILE A 99 22.51 26.94 10.44
C ILE A 99 23.52 26.02 9.72
N LEU A 100 23.05 25.08 8.90
CA LEU A 100 23.90 24.19 8.10
C LEU A 100 24.54 24.86 6.88
N LEU A 101 24.08 26.03 6.46
CA LEU A 101 24.65 26.81 5.35
C LEU A 101 25.66 27.87 5.81
N VAL A 102 25.72 28.16 7.11
CA VAL A 102 26.59 29.20 7.70
C VAL A 102 27.84 28.60 8.38
N VAL A 103 27.86 27.28 8.60
CA VAL A 103 29.04 26.51 9.08
C VAL A 103 29.70 25.81 7.90
#